data_AF-A0A527ZNP2-F1
#
_entry.id   AF-A0A527ZNP2-F1
#
_cell.length_a   1.000
_cell.length_b   1.000
_cell.length_c   1.000
_cell.angle_alpha   90.00
_cell.angle_beta   90.00
_cell.angle_gamma   90.00
#
_symmetry.space_group_name_H-M   'P 1'
#
loop_
_entity.id
_entity.type
_entity.pdbx_description
1 polymer ?
#
loop_
_entity_poly.entity_id
_entity_poly.type
_entity_poly.pdbx_seq_one_letter_code
_entity_poly.pdbx_strand_id
1 'polypeptide(L)'
;MKRVVLLTAVLLCSAVTHAGRANAASAFDQPTTDYMLQFAKPAVKVFVYERYDAKGALYQRDVTALTSPIKVPSATERIINGVTYRLRGLTACPQQKITYKTEEWDCTKAARDYEGAIYNNRASVVLCKTLVLQSKQGEPDAVSCFSLVGAGDANDPYNVAYDDDEMVFFN
;
A
#
# COMPACT_ATOMS: atom_id res chain seq x y z
N MET A 1 20.30 -34.00 -62.02
CA MET A 1 21.09 -32.85 -61.53
C MET A 1 20.18 -32.03 -60.60
N LYS A 2 20.38 -32.18 -59.28
CA LYS A 2 20.71 -31.14 -58.27
C LYS A 2 19.76 -29.92 -58.30
N ARG A 3 18.74 -29.89 -57.41
CA ARG A 3 18.65 -29.17 -56.11
C ARG A 3 18.82 -27.66 -56.29
N VAL A 4 17.91 -26.79 -55.80
CA VAL A 4 17.89 -26.32 -54.40
C VAL A 4 16.47 -25.92 -53.98
N VAL A 5 16.01 -26.44 -52.84
CA VAL A 5 14.86 -25.94 -52.07
C VAL A 5 15.42 -25.00 -51.00
N LEU A 6 15.03 -23.73 -51.00
CA LEU A 6 15.36 -22.80 -49.91
C LEU A 6 14.37 -23.02 -48.75
N LEU A 7 14.85 -23.58 -47.65
CA LEU A 7 14.17 -23.51 -46.36
C LEU A 7 14.57 -22.19 -45.66
N THR A 8 13.62 -21.27 -45.54
CA THR A 8 13.71 -20.13 -44.63
C THR A 8 13.34 -20.58 -43.22
N ALA A 9 14.34 -20.86 -42.39
CA ALA A 9 14.17 -21.07 -40.95
C ALA A 9 14.29 -19.70 -40.24
N VAL A 10 13.15 -19.07 -39.94
CA VAL A 10 13.11 -17.92 -39.03
C VAL A 10 13.12 -18.46 -37.61
N LEU A 11 14.29 -18.46 -36.97
CA LEU A 11 14.39 -18.66 -35.53
C LEU A 11 13.83 -17.41 -34.84
N LEU A 12 12.54 -17.47 -34.47
CA LEU A 12 11.99 -16.62 -33.42
C LEU A 12 12.62 -17.06 -32.10
N CYS A 13 13.72 -16.40 -31.74
CA CYS A 13 14.25 -16.46 -30.39
C CYS A 13 13.24 -15.76 -29.48
N SER A 14 12.33 -16.53 -28.89
CA SER A 14 11.46 -16.06 -27.82
C SER A 14 12.35 -15.65 -26.65
N ALA A 15 12.71 -14.37 -26.60
CA ALA A 15 13.23 -13.78 -25.38
C ALA A 15 12.12 -13.87 -24.35
N VAL A 16 12.14 -14.94 -23.54
CA VAL A 16 11.36 -14.99 -22.31
C VAL A 16 12.01 -13.97 -21.40
N THR A 17 11.61 -12.71 -21.53
CA THR A 17 11.95 -11.68 -20.57
C THR A 17 11.32 -12.09 -19.26
N HIS A 18 12.07 -12.78 -18.40
CA HIS A 18 11.81 -12.82 -16.96
C HIS A 18 12.12 -11.42 -16.43
N ALA A 19 11.26 -10.45 -16.78
CA ALA A 19 11.20 -9.19 -16.07
C ALA A 19 10.84 -9.52 -14.62
N GLY A 20 11.76 -9.19 -13.71
CA GLY A 20 11.77 -9.69 -12.34
C GLY A 20 10.49 -9.38 -11.57
N ARG A 21 10.17 -10.28 -10.64
CA ARG A 21 9.12 -10.16 -9.61
C ARG A 21 9.15 -8.85 -8.80
N ALA A 22 10.25 -8.09 -8.84
CA ALA A 22 10.48 -6.90 -8.02
C ALA A 22 9.43 -5.78 -8.22
N ASN A 23 8.73 -5.76 -9.36
CA ASN A 23 7.72 -4.75 -9.69
C ASN A 23 6.30 -5.33 -9.85
N ALA A 24 6.03 -6.48 -9.24
CA ALA A 24 4.74 -7.14 -9.29
C ALA A 24 3.97 -6.99 -7.96
N ALA A 25 2.65 -7.12 -8.06
CA ALA A 25 1.77 -7.26 -6.90
C ALA A 25 2.19 -8.48 -6.07
N SER A 26 2.26 -8.32 -4.75
CA SER A 26 2.54 -9.40 -3.80
C SER A 26 1.63 -9.26 -2.58
N ALA A 27 0.96 -10.35 -2.20
CA ALA A 27 0.09 -10.39 -1.05
C ALA A 27 0.85 -10.29 0.28
N PHE A 28 2.11 -10.77 0.30
CA PHE A 28 2.86 -11.00 1.53
C PHE A 28 4.06 -10.05 1.69
N ASP A 29 4.62 -9.57 0.58
CA ASP A 29 5.76 -8.66 0.62
C ASP A 29 5.30 -7.20 0.71
N GLN A 30 6.12 -6.36 1.34
CA GLN A 30 5.94 -4.91 1.26
C GLN A 30 6.08 -4.47 -0.21
N PRO A 31 5.22 -3.55 -0.70
CA PRO A 31 5.34 -3.04 -2.06
C PRO A 31 6.65 -2.25 -2.21
N THR A 32 7.33 -2.40 -3.34
CA THR A 32 8.51 -1.58 -3.66
C THR A 32 8.09 -0.16 -4.04
N THR A 33 9.02 0.79 -3.92
CA THR A 33 8.82 2.16 -4.40
C THR A 33 8.44 2.19 -5.88
N ASP A 34 9.15 1.43 -6.72
CA ASP A 34 8.89 1.32 -8.16
C ASP A 34 7.48 0.79 -8.47
N TYR A 35 6.99 -0.17 -7.68
CA TYR A 35 5.64 -0.66 -7.81
C TYR A 35 4.60 0.41 -7.48
N MET A 36 4.78 1.13 -6.37
CA MET A 36 3.88 2.20 -5.93
C MET A 36 3.85 3.38 -6.92
N LEU A 37 5.01 3.72 -7.51
CA LEU A 37 5.14 4.79 -8.50
C LEU A 37 4.29 4.58 -9.75
N GLN A 38 3.91 3.33 -10.08
CA GLN A 38 2.99 3.03 -11.20
C GLN A 38 1.60 3.66 -11.02
N PHE A 39 1.21 3.96 -9.77
CA PHE A 39 -0.08 4.57 -9.44
C PHE A 39 0.01 6.08 -9.20
N ALA A 40 1.23 6.63 -9.08
CA ALA A 40 1.41 8.04 -8.79
C ALA A 40 0.88 8.90 -9.95
N LYS A 41 0.16 9.96 -9.61
CA LYS A 41 -0.39 10.91 -10.58
C LYS A 41 -0.02 12.34 -10.17
N PRO A 42 0.37 13.21 -11.12
CA PRO A 42 0.62 14.62 -10.81
C PRO A 42 -0.60 15.26 -10.15
N ALA A 43 -0.37 15.96 -9.03
CA ALA A 43 -1.37 16.72 -8.27
C ALA A 43 -2.60 15.91 -7.77
N VAL A 44 -2.59 14.58 -7.87
CA VAL A 44 -3.70 13.72 -7.43
C VAL A 44 -3.17 12.68 -6.47
N LYS A 45 -3.73 12.66 -5.26
CA LYS A 45 -3.51 11.55 -4.32
C LYS A 45 -4.35 10.35 -4.74
N VAL A 46 -3.74 9.18 -4.75
CA VAL A 46 -4.39 7.95 -5.23
C VAL A 46 -4.53 6.95 -4.10
N PHE A 47 -5.70 6.33 -4.00
CA PHE A 47 -5.94 5.17 -3.17
C PHE A 47 -6.03 3.91 -4.04
N VAL A 48 -5.21 2.92 -3.70
CA VAL A 48 -5.17 1.61 -4.31
C VAL A 48 -5.63 0.60 -3.28
N TYR A 49 -6.66 -0.18 -3.60
CA TYR A 49 -7.13 -1.26 -2.75
C TYR A 49 -6.99 -2.60 -3.45
N GLU A 50 -6.15 -3.46 -2.91
CA GLU A 50 -5.84 -4.77 -3.48
C GLU A 50 -6.42 -5.89 -2.63
N ARG A 51 -7.17 -6.79 -3.27
CA ARG A 51 -7.67 -8.02 -2.66
C ARG A 51 -6.92 -9.19 -3.29
N TYR A 52 -6.42 -10.06 -2.45
CA TYR A 52 -5.70 -11.26 -2.85
C TYR A 52 -6.51 -12.49 -2.43
N ASP A 53 -6.48 -13.54 -3.24
CA ASP A 53 -7.11 -14.81 -2.92
C ASP A 53 -6.30 -15.61 -1.88
N ALA A 54 -6.83 -16.75 -1.46
CA ALA A 54 -6.19 -17.61 -0.47
C ALA A 54 -4.83 -18.19 -0.92
N LYS A 55 -4.48 -18.11 -2.21
CA LYS A 55 -3.18 -18.52 -2.76
C LYS A 55 -2.21 -17.35 -2.85
N GLY A 56 -2.63 -16.14 -2.45
CA GLY A 56 -1.86 -14.92 -2.56
C GLY A 56 -1.84 -14.33 -3.98
N ALA A 57 -2.72 -14.77 -4.87
CA ALA A 57 -2.85 -14.17 -6.20
C ALA A 57 -3.75 -12.93 -6.13
N LEU A 58 -3.38 -11.87 -6.87
CA LEU A 58 -4.19 -10.66 -6.95
C LEU A 58 -5.54 -11.00 -7.58
N TYR A 59 -6.61 -10.87 -6.80
CA TYR A 59 -7.98 -11.13 -7.22
C TYR A 59 -8.64 -9.87 -7.80
N GLN A 60 -8.45 -8.73 -7.13
CA GLN A 60 -9.02 -7.45 -7.55
C GLN A 60 -8.11 -6.29 -7.13
N ARG A 61 -8.07 -5.25 -7.96
CA ARG A 61 -7.46 -3.96 -7.64
C ARG A 61 -8.41 -2.83 -8.01
N ASP A 62 -8.77 -2.02 -7.01
CA ASP A 62 -9.50 -0.78 -7.22
C ASP A 62 -8.51 0.40 -7.10
N VAL A 63 -8.53 1.32 -8.07
CA VAL A 63 -7.68 2.52 -8.07
C VAL A 63 -8.57 3.74 -8.16
N THR A 64 -8.58 4.55 -7.11
CA THR A 64 -9.46 5.72 -6.98
C THR A 64 -8.69 6.95 -6.54
N ALA A 65 -9.23 8.14 -6.81
CA ALA A 65 -8.67 9.36 -6.23
C ALA A 65 -9.02 9.44 -4.74
N LEU A 66 -8.09 9.95 -3.93
CA LEU A 66 -8.37 10.39 -2.57
C LEU A 66 -8.95 11.80 -2.63
N THR A 67 -10.28 11.91 -2.59
CA THR A 67 -11.00 13.18 -2.71
C THR A 67 -11.22 13.87 -1.37
N SER A 68 -10.90 13.21 -0.27
CA SER A 68 -11.03 13.72 1.09
C SER A 68 -9.86 13.26 1.95
N PRO A 69 -9.47 14.01 2.99
CA PRO A 69 -8.46 13.57 3.94
C PRO A 69 -8.80 12.21 4.56
N ILE A 70 -7.79 11.36 4.71
CA ILE A 70 -7.91 10.10 5.44
C ILE A 70 -8.04 10.43 6.92
N LYS A 71 -9.04 9.85 7.57
CA LYS A 71 -9.24 10.01 9.02
C LYS A 71 -8.61 8.85 9.77
N VAL A 72 -8.01 9.17 10.90
CA VAL A 72 -7.39 8.21 11.83
C VAL A 72 -8.17 8.27 13.15
N PRO A 73 -9.31 7.56 13.26
CA PRO A 73 -10.14 7.61 14.46
C PRO A 73 -9.46 6.96 15.66
N SER A 74 -8.64 5.92 15.44
CA SER A 74 -7.90 5.16 16.45
C SER A 74 -6.54 4.73 15.90
N ALA A 75 -5.73 4.10 16.76
CA ALA A 75 -4.52 3.39 16.36
C ALA A 75 -4.76 2.33 15.27
N THR A 76 -5.90 1.65 15.30
CA THR A 76 -6.16 0.45 14.50
C THR A 76 -7.04 0.68 13.28
N GLU A 77 -7.61 1.87 13.12
CA GLU A 77 -8.61 2.13 12.08
C GLU A 77 -8.21 3.31 11.20
N ARG A 78 -8.63 3.22 9.93
CA ARG A 78 -8.53 4.29 8.93
C ARG A 78 -9.88 4.45 8.26
N ILE A 79 -10.28 5.70 8.01
CA ILE A 79 -11.44 5.99 7.15
C ILE A 79 -10.91 6.61 5.87
N ILE A 80 -11.03 5.86 4.78
CA ILE A 80 -10.51 6.21 3.46
C ILE A 80 -11.70 6.30 2.50
N ASN A 81 -11.90 7.47 1.87
CA ASN A 81 -13.06 7.75 1.01
C ASN A 81 -14.42 7.36 1.65
N GLY A 82 -14.54 7.55 2.97
CA GLY A 82 -15.76 7.25 3.73
C GLY A 82 -15.93 5.78 4.14
N VAL A 83 -15.01 4.88 3.75
CA VAL A 83 -15.02 3.47 4.14
C VAL A 83 -14.05 3.24 5.29
N THR A 84 -14.51 2.52 6.32
CA THR A 84 -13.67 2.14 7.46
C THR A 84 -12.90 0.86 7.15
N TYR A 85 -11.59 0.91 7.40
CA TYR A 85 -10.66 -0.20 7.32
C TYR A 85 -10.01 -0.42 8.67
N ARG A 86 -9.68 -1.68 8.99
CA ARG A 86 -8.96 -2.05 10.21
C ARG A 86 -7.59 -2.58 9.87
N LEU A 87 -6.55 -2.06 10.51
CA LEU A 87 -5.20 -2.56 10.36
C LEU A 87 -5.08 -3.99 10.88
N ARG A 88 -4.40 -4.84 10.11
CA ARG A 88 -4.20 -6.24 10.44
C ARG A 88 -3.10 -6.36 11.50
N GLY A 89 -3.31 -7.22 12.48
CA GLY A 89 -2.31 -7.51 13.52
C GLY A 89 -2.25 -6.50 14.66
N LEU A 90 -2.87 -5.33 14.51
CA LEU A 90 -3.01 -4.36 15.58
C LEU A 90 -4.42 -4.39 16.18
N THR A 91 -4.53 -4.76 17.45
CA THR A 91 -5.83 -4.89 18.15
C THR A 91 -6.19 -3.65 18.94
N ALA A 92 -5.20 -2.95 19.50
CA ALA A 92 -5.36 -1.70 20.23
C ALA A 92 -4.01 -0.98 20.38
N CYS A 93 -4.04 0.23 20.94
CA CYS A 93 -2.86 0.84 21.53
C CYS A 93 -2.26 -0.06 22.62
N PRO A 94 -0.93 -0.26 22.65
CA PRO A 94 -0.30 -1.05 23.69
C PRO A 94 -0.42 -0.39 25.08
N GLN A 95 -0.41 0.94 25.11
CA GLN A 95 -0.62 1.75 26.30
C GLN A 95 -1.59 2.91 26.02
N GLN A 96 -2.37 3.31 27.03
CA GLN A 96 -3.28 4.44 26.87
C GLN A 96 -2.52 5.76 26.66
N LYS A 97 -1.43 5.96 27.41
CA LYS A 97 -0.52 7.09 27.26
C LYS A 97 0.83 6.59 26.79
N ILE A 98 1.48 7.37 25.93
CA ILE A 98 2.78 7.07 25.36
C ILE A 98 3.64 8.34 25.37
N THR A 99 4.96 8.17 25.36
CA THR A 99 5.86 9.30 25.10
C THR A 99 5.91 9.53 23.60
N TYR A 100 5.34 10.64 23.14
CA TYR A 100 5.38 11.03 21.73
C TYR A 100 6.10 12.37 21.60
N LYS A 101 7.16 12.39 20.77
CA LYS A 101 8.13 13.49 20.71
C LYS A 101 8.78 13.70 22.09
N THR A 102 8.26 14.63 22.89
CA THR A 102 8.78 14.95 24.23
C THR A 102 7.66 15.11 25.26
N GLU A 103 6.44 14.68 24.95
CA GLU A 103 5.26 14.84 25.79
C GLU A 103 4.51 13.51 25.96
N GLU A 104 3.78 13.37 27.06
CA GLU A 104 2.85 12.25 27.24
C GLU A 104 1.53 12.52 26.53
N TRP A 105 1.23 11.72 25.50
CA TRP A 105 -0.01 11.82 24.74
C TRP A 105 -0.83 10.55 24.86
N ASP A 106 -2.15 10.69 24.72
CA ASP A 106 -3.01 9.54 24.43
C ASP A 106 -2.54 8.88 23.12
N CYS A 107 -2.46 7.55 23.10
CA CYS A 107 -1.92 6.84 21.93
C CYS A 107 -2.80 7.06 20.67
N THR A 108 -4.12 7.17 20.80
CA THR A 108 -4.98 7.52 19.65
C THR A 108 -4.71 8.94 19.16
N LYS A 109 -4.45 9.89 20.06
CA LYS A 109 -4.00 11.24 19.69
C LYS A 109 -2.67 11.20 18.93
N ALA A 110 -1.70 10.44 19.41
CA ALA A 110 -0.38 10.32 18.78
C ALA A 110 -0.46 9.64 17.41
N ALA A 111 -1.18 8.52 17.31
CA ALA A 111 -1.44 7.83 16.06
C ALA A 111 -2.11 8.77 15.05
N ARG A 112 -3.13 9.54 15.48
CA ARG A 112 -3.81 10.50 14.61
C ARG A 112 -2.89 11.60 14.09
N ASP A 113 -2.01 12.14 14.93
CA ASP A 113 -1.04 13.17 14.52
C ASP A 113 -0.05 12.61 13.50
N TYR A 114 0.58 11.48 13.84
CA TYR A 114 1.64 10.87 13.05
C TYR A 114 1.13 10.34 11.70
N GLU A 115 0.15 9.45 11.74
CA GLU A 115 -0.44 8.83 10.55
C GLU A 115 -1.18 9.84 9.71
N GLY A 116 -1.90 10.76 10.36
CA GLY A 116 -2.58 11.86 9.70
C GLY A 116 -1.61 12.71 8.89
N ALA A 117 -0.40 12.99 9.41
CA ALA A 117 0.63 13.72 8.68
C ALA A 117 1.18 12.92 7.49
N ILE A 118 1.43 11.62 7.63
CA ILE A 118 1.88 10.76 6.52
C ILE A 118 0.84 10.76 5.41
N TYR A 119 -0.39 10.34 5.70
CA TYR A 119 -1.45 10.23 4.69
C TYR A 119 -1.76 11.57 4.02
N ASN A 120 -1.99 12.61 4.84
CA ASN A 120 -2.60 13.83 4.34
C ASN A 120 -1.57 14.86 3.87
N ASN A 121 -0.31 14.79 4.31
CA ASN A 121 0.70 15.78 3.92
C ASN A 121 1.80 15.18 3.03
N ARG A 122 2.22 13.93 3.28
CA ARG A 122 3.42 13.35 2.64
C ARG A 122 3.11 12.34 1.54
N ALA A 123 2.04 11.58 1.68
CA ALA A 123 1.68 10.49 0.78
C ALA A 123 1.09 11.00 -0.54
N SER A 124 1.49 10.36 -1.63
CA SER A 124 0.94 10.53 -2.97
C SER A 124 0.10 9.34 -3.42
N VAL A 125 0.48 8.15 -2.98
CA VAL A 125 -0.25 6.90 -3.18
C VAL A 125 -0.41 6.24 -1.83
N VAL A 126 -1.61 5.80 -1.53
CA VAL A 126 -1.94 4.94 -0.40
C VAL A 126 -2.39 3.60 -0.98
N LEU A 127 -1.70 2.52 -0.63
CA LEU A 127 -2.04 1.18 -1.06
C LEU A 127 -2.39 0.34 0.17
N CYS A 128 -3.62 -0.17 0.23
CA CYS A 128 -4.02 -1.14 1.25
C CYS A 128 -4.24 -2.51 0.60
N LYS A 129 -3.71 -3.55 1.25
CA LYS A 129 -3.82 -4.95 0.82
C LYS A 129 -4.69 -5.73 1.78
N THR A 130 -5.47 -6.68 1.28
CA THR A 130 -6.16 -7.67 2.11
C THR A 130 -6.11 -9.07 1.50
N LEU A 131 -6.13 -10.08 2.37
CA LEU A 131 -6.40 -11.48 2.04
C LEU A 131 -7.89 -11.84 2.22
N VAL A 132 -8.70 -10.89 2.71
CA VAL A 132 -10.13 -11.08 2.92
C VAL A 132 -10.85 -10.64 1.64
N LEU A 133 -11.42 -11.60 0.91
CA LEU A 133 -12.20 -11.28 -0.30
C LEU A 133 -13.49 -10.52 0.03
N GLN A 134 -14.09 -10.83 1.18
CA GLN A 134 -15.27 -10.15 1.72
C GLN A 134 -15.30 -10.30 3.25
N SER A 135 -15.23 -9.20 3.99
CA SER A 135 -15.48 -9.23 5.44
C SER A 135 -16.92 -9.58 5.77
N LYS A 136 -17.15 -9.99 7.02
CA LYS A 136 -18.51 -10.17 7.53
C LYS A 136 -19.27 -8.85 7.43
N GLN A 137 -20.59 -8.96 7.28
CA GLN A 137 -21.44 -7.78 7.24
C GLN A 137 -21.27 -6.94 8.51
N GLY A 138 -20.96 -5.65 8.33
CA GLY A 138 -20.74 -4.70 9.43
C GLY A 138 -19.34 -4.72 10.03
N GLU A 139 -18.44 -5.61 9.58
CA GLU A 139 -17.03 -5.61 10.00
C GLU A 139 -16.15 -4.92 8.95
N PRO A 140 -15.29 -3.97 9.34
CA PRO A 140 -14.28 -3.39 8.46
C PRO A 140 -13.35 -4.47 7.86
N ASP A 141 -12.91 -4.27 6.62
CA ASP A 141 -11.87 -5.11 6.02
C ASP A 141 -10.56 -4.99 6.81
N ALA A 142 -9.97 -6.14 7.14
CA ALA A 142 -8.64 -6.21 7.72
C ALA A 142 -7.59 -5.99 6.63
N VAL A 143 -6.76 -4.96 6.78
CA VAL A 143 -5.81 -4.52 5.74
C VAL A 143 -4.42 -4.26 6.32
N SER A 144 -3.41 -4.36 5.48
CA SER A 144 -2.10 -3.75 5.72
C SER A 144 -1.94 -2.59 4.72
N CYS A 145 -1.65 -1.38 5.21
CA CYS A 145 -1.62 -0.16 4.40
C CYS A 145 -0.20 0.40 4.27
N PHE A 146 0.11 0.92 3.09
CA PHE A 146 1.42 1.40 2.69
C PHE A 146 1.29 2.77 2.02
N SER A 147 2.18 3.69 2.34
CA SER A 147 2.14 5.05 1.79
C SER A 147 3.41 5.36 1.01
N LEU A 148 3.27 5.74 -0.27
CA LEU A 148 4.36 6.30 -1.06
C LEU A 148 4.56 7.77 -0.68
N VAL A 149 5.57 8.04 0.14
CA VAL A 149 5.96 9.39 0.58
C VAL A 149 6.99 10.00 -0.37
N GLY A 150 7.11 11.33 -0.36
CA GLY A 150 8.14 12.06 -1.14
C GLY A 150 7.67 12.68 -2.46
N ALA A 151 6.46 12.37 -2.95
CA ALA A 151 5.91 13.05 -4.13
C ALA A 151 5.28 14.42 -3.83
N GLY A 152 5.07 14.75 -2.55
CA GLY A 152 4.45 16.01 -2.10
C GLY A 152 5.43 17.07 -1.61
N ASP A 153 6.70 16.70 -1.39
CA ASP A 153 7.77 17.60 -0.97
C ASP A 153 9.00 17.27 -1.81
N ALA A 154 9.50 18.26 -2.56
CA ALA A 154 10.65 18.09 -3.45
C ALA A 154 11.95 17.69 -2.72
N ASN A 155 11.96 17.77 -1.39
CA ASN A 155 13.12 17.47 -0.56
C ASN A 155 13.10 16.06 0.07
N ASP A 156 11.96 15.35 0.01
CA ASP A 156 11.83 14.00 0.59
C ASP A 156 12.09 12.92 -0.48
N PRO A 157 13.06 12.00 -0.29
CA PRO A 157 13.23 10.89 -1.21
C PRO A 157 12.00 9.97 -1.19
N TYR A 158 11.66 9.41 -2.35
CA TYR A 158 10.57 8.44 -2.45
C TYR A 158 10.85 7.21 -1.59
N ASN A 159 9.97 6.95 -0.64
CA ASN A 159 10.01 5.79 0.25
C ASN A 159 8.60 5.23 0.49
N VAL A 160 8.55 3.99 0.98
CA VAL A 160 7.30 3.35 1.39
C VAL A 160 7.23 3.34 2.91
N ALA A 161 6.28 4.08 3.47
CA ALA A 161 5.92 4.04 4.89
C ALA A 161 4.90 2.93 5.14
N TYR A 162 4.97 2.27 6.29
CA TYR A 162 4.14 1.10 6.62
C TYR A 162 3.48 1.27 7.98
N ASP A 163 2.16 1.38 7.97
CA ASP A 163 1.36 1.62 9.18
C ASP A 163 1.60 0.58 10.28
N ASP A 164 1.70 -0.71 9.95
CA ASP A 164 1.75 -1.75 10.99
C ASP A 164 3.10 -1.77 11.74
N ASP A 165 4.21 -1.44 11.07
CA ASP A 165 5.56 -1.36 11.68
C ASP A 165 5.77 -0.03 12.43
N GLU A 166 5.17 1.06 11.95
CA GLU A 166 5.33 2.38 12.56
C GLU A 166 4.56 2.52 13.88
N MET A 167 3.53 1.70 14.09
CA MET A 167 2.81 1.66 15.37
C MET A 167 3.62 1.01 16.51
N VAL A 168 4.74 0.32 16.20
CA VAL A 168 5.69 -0.22 17.20
C VAL A 168 6.41 0.89 17.98
N PHE A 169 6.50 2.10 17.40
CA PHE A 169 7.11 3.27 18.06
C PHE A 169 6.23 3.88 19.16
N PHE A 170 5.01 3.37 19.36
CA PHE A 170 4.09 3.83 20.40
C PHE A 170 4.07 2.92 21.64
N ASN A 171 5.16 2.18 21.89
CA ASN A 171 5.36 1.37 23.10
C ASN A 171 5.91 2.17 24.29
#